data_AF-A0A1V3XUK0-F1
#
_entry.id   AF-A0A1V3XUK0-F1
#
_cell.length_a   1.000
_cell.length_b   1.000
_cell.length_c   1.000
_cell.angle_alpha   90.00
_cell.angle_beta   90.00
_cell.angle_gamma   90.00
#
_symmetry.space_group_name_H-M   'P 1'
#
loop_
_entity.id
_entity.type
_entity.pdbx_description
1 polymer ?
#
loop_
_entity_poly.entity_id
_entity_poly.type
_entity_poly.pdbx_seq_one_letter_code
_entity_poly.pdbx_strand_id
1 'polypeptide(L)'
;MLGSAAAVRIEQDAHLPSLPVERARTQRVAERATPEALNEHLKAQFAKWQLPDEYAYIVEVPKTSVGKFDKKELRKLLSDGQLPGRQPVRSERERAAAKGSDKT
;
A
#
# COMPACT_ATOMS: atom_id res chain seq x y z
N MET A 1 9.44 -12.69 -19.28
CA MET A 1 8.35 -12.65 -18.28
C MET A 1 8.70 -11.56 -17.27
N LEU A 2 8.13 -10.35 -17.42
CA LEU A 2 8.41 -9.26 -16.48
C LEU A 2 7.71 -9.59 -15.16
N GLY A 3 8.50 -9.68 -14.08
CA GLY A 3 8.01 -10.04 -12.75
C GLY A 3 7.18 -8.92 -12.14
N SER A 4 5.92 -9.22 -11.83
CA SER A 4 5.04 -8.40 -11.01
C SER A 4 5.63 -8.28 -9.59
N ALA A 5 6.00 -7.07 -9.19
CA ALA A 5 6.55 -6.79 -7.87
C ALA A 5 5.43 -6.35 -6.91
N ALA A 6 4.95 -7.27 -6.07
CA ALA A 6 4.00 -6.95 -5.00
C ALA A 6 4.74 -6.24 -3.85
N ALA A 7 4.42 -4.97 -3.59
CA ALA A 7 4.95 -4.22 -2.46
C ALA A 7 3.98 -4.30 -1.27
N VAL A 8 4.49 -4.82 -0.14
CA VAL A 8 3.74 -4.94 1.12
C VAL A 8 4.25 -3.87 2.09
N ARG A 9 3.37 -2.98 2.57
CA ARG A 9 3.71 -1.90 3.52
C ARG A 9 3.10 -2.21 4.89
N ILE A 10 3.89 -2.01 5.95
CA ILE A 10 3.51 -2.27 7.36
C ILE A 10 3.19 -0.94 8.05
N GLU A 11 2.07 -0.88 8.76
CA GLU A 11 1.67 0.25 9.59
C GLU A 11 2.63 0.41 10.79
N GLN A 12 3.13 1.63 11.00
CA GLN A 12 4.02 1.95 12.11
C GLN A 12 3.20 2.23 13.36
N ASP A 13 3.30 1.35 14.35
CA ASP A 13 2.80 1.59 15.69
C ASP A 13 3.81 2.47 16.44
N ALA A 14 3.45 3.73 16.69
CA ALA A 14 4.30 4.70 17.35
C ALA A 14 3.86 4.85 18.81
N HIS A 15 4.50 4.09 19.70
CA HIS A 15 4.42 4.31 21.14
C HIS A 15 5.22 5.59 21.49
N LEU A 16 4.53 6.65 21.91
CA LEU A 16 5.14 7.92 22.35
C LEU A 16 5.02 8.07 23.88
N PRO A 17 6.11 8.42 24.59
CA PRO A 17 6.03 8.75 26.01
C PRO A 17 5.56 10.19 26.24
N SER A 18 5.06 10.42 27.45
CA SER A 18 4.34 11.60 27.95
C SER A 18 5.06 12.94 27.77
N LEU A 19 4.39 13.90 27.12
CA LEU A 19 4.69 15.33 27.20
C LEU A 19 3.41 16.15 27.37
N PRO A 20 3.49 17.38 27.94
CA PRO A 20 2.34 18.12 28.46
C PRO A 20 1.50 18.77 27.37
N VAL A 21 0.19 18.74 27.61
CA VAL A 21 -0.93 19.48 27.01
C VAL A 21 -0.59 20.87 26.42
N GLU A 22 -0.40 20.95 25.09
CA GLU A 22 -0.92 22.00 24.17
C GLU A 22 -0.25 21.89 22.80
N ARG A 23 -0.72 20.93 21.99
CA ARG A 23 -0.60 20.99 20.53
C ARG A 23 -1.83 20.29 19.98
N ALA A 24 -2.59 20.98 19.14
CA ALA A 24 -3.68 20.39 18.38
C ALA A 24 -3.21 19.05 17.79
N ARG A 25 -3.67 17.94 18.37
CA ARG A 25 -3.56 16.64 17.70
C ARG A 25 -4.51 16.75 16.52
N THR A 26 -4.00 17.21 15.39
CA THR A 26 -4.64 16.92 14.11
C THR A 26 -4.66 15.41 14.06
N GLN A 27 -5.82 14.84 14.38
CA GLN A 27 -6.05 13.41 14.28
C GLN A 27 -5.83 13.10 12.81
N ARG A 28 -4.63 12.59 12.48
CA ARG A 28 -4.36 12.11 11.14
C ARG A 28 -5.31 10.94 10.96
N VAL A 29 -6.43 11.21 10.31
CA VAL A 29 -7.25 10.16 9.72
C VAL A 29 -6.28 9.43 8.81
N ALA A 30 -5.91 8.21 9.20
CA ALA A 30 -5.06 7.36 8.38
C ALA A 30 -5.93 6.91 7.20
N GLU A 31 -6.10 7.78 6.21
CA GLU A 31 -6.70 7.40 4.95
C GLU A 31 -5.80 6.34 4.30
N ARG A 32 -6.43 5.25 3.86
CA ARG A 32 -5.74 4.18 3.17
C ARG A 32 -5.15 4.75 1.88
N ALA A 33 -3.82 4.86 1.82
CA ALA A 33 -3.13 5.39 0.66
C ALA A 33 -3.51 4.57 -0.58
N THR A 34 -3.94 5.23 -1.66
CA THR A 34 -4.32 4.53 -2.89
C THR A 34 -3.07 4.05 -3.67
N PRO A 35 -3.19 3.03 -4.52
CA PRO A 35 -2.08 2.55 -5.35
C PRO A 35 -1.40 3.65 -6.17
N GLU A 36 -2.19 4.62 -6.64
CA GLU A 36 -1.69 5.73 -7.46
C GLU A 36 -0.90 6.72 -6.61
N ALA A 37 -1.38 7.05 -5.41
CA ALA A 37 -0.66 7.93 -4.48
C ALA A 37 0.67 7.28 -4.03
N LEU A 38 0.68 5.96 -3.82
CA LEU A 38 1.90 5.21 -3.54
C LEU A 38 2.89 5.28 -4.71
N ASN A 39 2.42 5.07 -5.93
CA ASN A 39 3.27 5.20 -7.11
C ASN A 39 3.78 6.63 -7.32
N GLU A 40 2.95 7.64 -7.10
CA GLU A 40 3.33 9.04 -7.19
C GLU A 40 4.44 9.40 -6.18
N HIS A 41 4.35 8.86 -4.96
CA HIS A 41 5.41 8.99 -3.96
C HIS A 41 6.70 8.29 -4.39
N LEU A 42 6.61 7.07 -4.94
CA LEU A 42 7.78 6.29 -5.35
C LEU A 42 8.48 6.82 -6.61
N LYS A 43 7.77 7.52 -7.51
CA LYS A 43 8.33 8.13 -8.73
C LYS A 43 9.51 9.07 -8.46
N ALA A 44 9.58 9.67 -7.28
CA ALA A 44 10.69 10.56 -6.90
C ALA A 44 12.01 9.80 -6.65
N GLN A 45 11.94 8.50 -6.35
CA GLN A 45 13.10 7.69 -5.94
C GLN A 45 13.38 6.52 -6.90
N PHE A 46 12.39 6.09 -7.69
CA PHE A 46 12.48 4.91 -8.54
C PHE A 46 12.11 5.24 -9.99
N ALA A 47 12.77 4.55 -10.92
CA ALA A 47 12.43 4.65 -12.33
C ALA A 47 11.05 4.03 -12.61
N LYS A 48 10.36 4.51 -13.65
CA LYS A 48 9.01 4.07 -14.02
C LYS A 48 8.86 2.54 -14.16
N TRP A 49 9.89 1.86 -14.66
CA TRP A 49 9.88 0.41 -14.86
C TRP A 49 10.02 -0.41 -13.57
N GLN A 50 10.41 0.23 -12.46
CA GLN A 50 10.46 -0.40 -11.13
C GLN A 50 9.14 -0.25 -10.36
N LEU A 51 8.22 0.57 -10.86
CA LEU A 51 6.97 0.84 -10.16
C LEU A 51 6.03 -0.37 -10.30
N PRO A 52 5.40 -0.81 -9.20
CA PRO A 52 4.37 -1.84 -9.24
C PRO A 52 3.15 -1.39 -10.05
N ASP A 53 2.56 -2.32 -10.80
CA ASP A 53 1.27 -2.14 -11.47
C ASP A 53 0.09 -2.47 -10.54
N GLU A 54 0.34 -3.18 -9.43
CA GLU A 54 -0.68 -3.69 -8.53
C GLU A 54 -0.19 -3.74 -7.08
N TYR A 55 -1.10 -3.44 -6.15
CA TYR A 55 -0.86 -3.48 -4.71
C TYR A 55 -1.88 -4.38 -4.02
N ALA A 56 -1.45 -5.08 -2.97
CA ALA A 56 -2.34 -5.84 -2.09
C ALA A 56 -2.24 -5.30 -0.68
N TYR A 57 -3.38 -4.95 -0.10
CA TYR A 57 -3.44 -4.46 1.28
C TYR A 57 -3.84 -5.59 2.23
N ILE A 58 -2.87 -6.04 3.01
CA ILE A 58 -3.05 -7.10 3.99
C ILE A 58 -2.94 -6.53 5.40
N VAL A 59 -3.68 -7.12 6.36
CA VAL A 59 -3.65 -6.68 7.77
C VAL A 59 -2.32 -7.03 8.42
N GLU A 60 -1.77 -8.21 8.11
CA GLU A 60 -0.48 -8.65 8.61
C GLU A 60 0.33 -9.33 7.51
N VAL A 61 1.63 -9.07 7.52
CA VAL A 61 2.58 -9.73 6.64
C VAL A 61 2.98 -11.06 7.28
N PRO A 62 2.84 -12.20 6.58
CA PRO A 62 3.29 -13.49 7.08
C PRO A 62 4.75 -13.42 7.55
N LYS A 63 4.98 -13.87 8.78
CA LYS A 63 6.30 -13.96 9.40
C LYS A 63 6.62 -15.42 9.71
N THR A 64 7.90 -15.74 9.57
CA THR A 64 8.49 -16.99 10.05
C THR A 64 8.51 -17.02 11.58
N SER A 65 8.76 -18.20 12.17
CA SER A 65 8.84 -18.37 13.64
C SER A 65 9.86 -17.46 14.34
N VAL A 66 10.85 -16.95 13.60
CA VAL A 66 11.87 -15.99 14.07
C VAL A 66 11.51 -14.53 13.77
N GLY A 67 10.26 -14.25 13.38
CA GLY A 67 9.74 -12.89 13.14
C GLY A 67 10.16 -12.24 11.81
N LYS A 68 10.92 -12.94 10.95
CA LYS A 68 11.30 -12.44 9.61
C LYS A 68 10.18 -12.67 8.60
N PHE A 69 10.06 -11.81 7.59
CA PHE A 69 9.04 -11.98 6.54
C PHE A 69 9.18 -13.30 5.78
N ASP A 70 8.08 -14.04 5.69
CA ASP A 70 8.02 -15.27 4.92
C ASP A 70 7.68 -14.96 3.46
N LYS A 71 8.73 -14.79 2.65
CA LYS A 71 8.58 -14.57 1.21
C LYS A 71 8.05 -15.80 0.46
N LYS A 72 8.21 -17.01 1.01
CA LYS A 72 7.71 -18.23 0.37
C LYS A 72 6.18 -18.26 0.49
N GLU A 73 5.67 -18.02 1.69
CA GLU A 73 4.24 -17.96 1.92
C GLU A 73 3.59 -16.81 1.14
N LEU A 74 4.19 -15.61 1.16
CA LEU A 74 3.70 -14.50 0.34
C LEU A 74 3.63 -14.82 -1.16
N ARG A 75 4.63 -15.52 -1.71
CA ARG A 75 4.61 -15.95 -3.13
C ARG A 75 3.54 -16.99 -3.40
N LYS A 76 3.30 -17.89 -2.45
CA LYS A 76 2.22 -18.87 -2.55
C LYS A 76 0.86 -18.17 -2.55
N LEU A 77 0.59 -17.32 -1.57
CA LEU A 77 -0.64 -16.52 -1.49
C LEU A 77 -0.88 -15.67 -2.75
N LEU A 78 0.19 -15.11 -3.33
CA LEU A 78 0.10 -14.38 -4.60
C LEU A 78 -0.29 -15.28 -5.77
N SER A 79 0.33 -16.46 -5.85
CA SER A 79 0.07 -17.44 -6.94
C SER A 79 -1.33 -18.04 -6.82
N ASP A 80 -1.77 -18.30 -5.60
CA ASP A 80 -3.08 -18.88 -5.28
C ASP A 80 -4.21 -17.82 -5.32
N GLY A 81 -3.86 -16.54 -5.53
CA GLY A 81 -4.82 -15.43 -5.59
C GLY A 81 -5.48 -15.11 -4.25
N GLN A 82 -4.92 -15.58 -3.14
CA GLN A 82 -5.50 -15.47 -1.80
C GLN A 82 -5.14 -14.15 -1.08
N LEU A 83 -4.39 -13.26 -1.72
CA LEU A 83 -4.10 -11.94 -1.16
C LEU A 83 -5.35 -11.06 -1.20
N PRO A 84 -5.91 -10.63 -0.05
CA PRO A 84 -7.08 -9.77 -0.02
C PRO A 84 -6.75 -8.35 -0.49
N GLY A 85 -7.78 -7.64 -0.98
CA GLY A 85 -7.68 -6.22 -1.28
C GLY A 85 -6.69 -5.86 -2.39
N ARG A 86 -6.50 -6.77 -3.36
CA ARG A 86 -5.72 -6.54 -4.56
C ARG A 86 -6.33 -5.40 -5.38
N GLN A 87 -5.55 -4.36 -5.62
CA GLN A 87 -5.98 -3.17 -6.34
C GLN A 87 -4.94 -2.79 -7.41
N PRO A 88 -5.35 -2.72 -8.69
CA PRO A 88 -4.49 -2.24 -9.76
C PRO A 88 -4.30 -0.73 -9.66
N VAL A 89 -3.15 -0.26 -10.12
CA VAL A 89 -2.87 1.17 -10.29
C VAL A 89 -3.64 1.66 -11.51
N ARG A 90 -4.68 2.48 -11.28
CA ARG A 90 -5.51 2.99 -12.38
C ARG A 90 -4.78 4.09 -13.14
N SER A 91 -4.90 4.05 -14.47
CA SER A 91 -4.35 5.08 -15.34
C SER A 91 -5.10 6.42 -15.14
N GLU A 92 -4.44 7.53 -15.46
CA GLU A 92 -5.05 8.87 -15.37
C GLU A 92 -6.33 9.00 -16.20
N ARG A 93 -6.40 8.32 -17.35
CA ARG A 93 -7.58 8.26 -18.20
C ARG A 93 -8.77 7.60 -17.50
N GLU A 94 -8.53 6.50 -16.79
CA GLU A 94 -9.57 5.79 -16.03
C GLU A 94 -9.99 6.57 -14.78
N ARG A 95 -9.07 7.32 -14.16
CA ARG A 95 -9.38 8.20 -13.01
C ARG A 95 -10.26 9.37 -13.41
N ALA A 96 -10.00 10.00 -14.57
CA ALA A 96 -10.82 11.06 -15.10
C ALA A 96 -12.26 10.59 -15.40
N ALA A 97 -12.41 9.36 -15.90
CA ALA A 97 -13.72 8.75 -16.12
C ALA A 97 -14.47 8.49 -14.79
N ALA A 98 -13.77 8.01 -13.75
CA ALA A 98 -14.38 7.75 -12.44
C ALA A 98 -14.79 9.02 -11.68
N LYS A 99 -14.03 10.13 -11.81
CA LYS A 99 -14.37 11.43 -11.22
C LYS A 99 -15.54 12.14 -11.91
N GLY A 100 -16.00 11.64 -13.07
CA GLY A 100 -17.08 12.23 -13.85
C GLY A 100 -18.49 11.82 -13.45
N SER A 101 -18.68 10.75 -12.66
CA SER A 101 -20.02 10.26 -12.31
C SER A 101 -20.54 10.72 -10.94
N ASP A 102 -19.72 11.39 -10.13
CA ASP A 102 -20.09 11.91 -8.80
C ASP A 102 -20.50 13.39 -8.87
N LYS A 103 -21.31 13.72 -9.88
CA LYS A 103 -21.94 15.03 -10.05
C LYS A 103 -23.37 14.82 -10.54
N THR A 104 -24.24 14.33 -9.67
CA THR A 104 -25.71 14.40 -9.81
C THR A 104 -26.31 14.52 -8.42
#